data_AF-A0A7S4BYG0-F1
#
_entry.id   AF-A0A7S4BYG0-F1
#
_cell.length_a   1.000
_cell.length_b   1.000
_cell.length_c   1.000
_cell.angle_alpha   90.00
_cell.angle_beta   90.00
_cell.angle_gamma   90.00
#
_symmetry.space_group_name_H-M   'P 1'
#
loop_
_entity.id
_entity.type
_entity.pdbx_description
1 polymer ?
#
loop_
_entity_poly.entity_id
_entity_poly.type
_entity_poly.pdbx_seq_one_letter_code
_entity_poly.pdbx_strand_id
1 'polypeptide(L)'
;NKTLATLKVGCSILEFGDVAALSEALKVNKALTTLDVKGSNFRDGGIVVLTEALKFNKTLTTLDVGNNSFGLGGVTALAEVLKFNTSLATLDVSHCDLGQRCFAVLAEALKFNTTVATLELFGAGHCGSDGGVEVQQDPDDSRRWRQQFRG
;
A
#
# COMPACT_ATOMS: atom_id res chain seq x y z
N ASN A 1 -13.86 12.48 -18.80
CA ASN A 1 -13.14 11.20 -18.93
C ASN A 1 -13.78 10.22 -17.95
N LYS A 2 -14.49 9.20 -18.44
CA LYS A 2 -15.55 8.46 -17.70
C LYS A 2 -14.94 7.56 -16.61
N THR A 3 -15.21 7.89 -15.34
CA THR A 3 -15.44 6.97 -14.21
C THR A 3 -14.58 5.69 -14.15
N LEU A 4 -13.26 5.80 -14.30
CA LEU A 4 -12.38 4.67 -14.00
C LEU A 4 -12.37 4.48 -12.47
N ALA A 5 -13.17 3.54 -12.00
CA ALA A 5 -13.20 3.12 -10.59
C ALA A 5 -12.00 2.22 -10.25
N THR A 6 -11.48 1.49 -11.24
CA THR A 6 -10.35 0.59 -11.08
C THR A 6 -9.32 0.86 -12.16
N LEU A 7 -8.06 1.03 -11.74
CA LEU A 7 -6.92 1.22 -12.63
C LEU A 7 -5.88 0.16 -12.28
N LYS A 8 -5.57 -0.70 -13.24
CA LYS A 8 -4.55 -1.74 -13.12
C LYS A 8 -3.46 -1.47 -14.14
N VAL A 9 -2.28 -1.12 -13.65
CA VAL A 9 -1.07 -0.87 -14.44
C VAL A 9 0.08 -1.81 -14.02
N GLY A 10 -0.22 -2.81 -13.19
CA GLY A 10 0.72 -3.83 -12.76
C GLY A 10 1.42 -4.54 -13.91
N CYS A 11 2.68 -4.96 -13.68
CA CYS A 11 3.60 -5.62 -14.61
C CYS A 11 4.10 -4.75 -15.79
N SER A 12 3.75 -3.46 -15.82
CA SER A 12 4.37 -2.49 -16.75
C SER A 12 5.54 -1.80 -16.07
N ILE A 13 6.69 -1.69 -16.75
CA ILE A 13 7.82 -0.88 -16.27
C ILE A 13 7.35 0.57 -16.25
N LEU A 14 7.06 1.11 -15.07
CA LEU A 14 6.69 2.50 -14.91
C LEU A 14 7.96 3.30 -14.63
N GLU A 15 8.29 4.21 -15.52
CA GLU A 15 9.38 5.15 -15.28
C GLU A 15 8.92 6.22 -14.27
N PHE A 16 9.88 6.98 -13.74
CA PHE A 16 9.58 8.05 -12.78
C PHE A 16 8.54 9.06 -13.33
N GLY A 17 8.58 9.33 -14.64
CA GLY A 17 7.62 10.20 -15.31
C GLY A 17 6.19 9.64 -15.30
N ASP A 18 6.03 8.34 -15.48
CA ASP A 18 4.71 7.68 -15.47
C ASP A 18 4.10 7.69 -14.07
N VAL A 19 4.92 7.45 -13.04
CA VAL A 19 4.46 7.50 -11.65
C VAL A 19 4.06 8.92 -11.24
N ALA A 20 4.78 9.94 -11.70
CA ALA A 20 4.43 11.34 -11.48
C ALA A 20 3.10 11.70 -12.16
N ALA A 21 2.92 11.31 -13.43
CA ALA A 21 1.67 11.52 -14.16
C ALA A 21 0.49 10.78 -13.52
N LEU A 22 0.71 9.54 -13.08
CA LEU A 22 -0.28 8.75 -12.33
C LEU A 22 -0.66 9.46 -11.03
N SER A 23 0.31 10.02 -10.32
CA SER A 23 0.11 10.71 -9.05
C SER A 23 -0.65 12.03 -9.23
N GLU A 24 -0.36 12.80 -10.28
CA GLU A 24 -1.15 13.98 -10.62
C GLU A 24 -2.59 13.60 -11.02
N ALA A 25 -2.74 12.53 -11.81
CA ALA A 25 -4.06 12.01 -12.15
C ALA A 25 -4.82 11.58 -10.89
N LEU A 26 -4.18 10.93 -9.93
CA LEU A 26 -4.78 10.54 -8.65
C LEU A 26 -5.21 11.73 -7.80
N LYS A 27 -4.46 12.84 -7.79
CA LYS A 27 -4.84 14.06 -7.04
C LYS A 27 -6.14 14.67 -7.56
N VAL A 28 -6.37 14.62 -8.87
CA VAL A 28 -7.55 15.21 -9.53
C VAL A 28 -8.70 14.20 -9.62
N ASN A 29 -8.40 12.90 -9.72
CA ASN A 29 -9.38 11.85 -9.90
C ASN A 29 -10.13 11.54 -8.60
N LYS A 30 -11.44 11.75 -8.63
CA LYS A 30 -12.38 11.50 -7.52
C LYS A 30 -13.30 10.29 -7.76
N ALA A 31 -13.01 9.49 -8.78
CA ALA A 31 -13.79 8.30 -9.11
C ALA A 31 -13.00 7.00 -8.84
N LEU A 32 -11.67 7.07 -8.82
CA LEU A 32 -10.84 5.89 -8.63
C LEU A 32 -10.92 5.39 -7.18
N THR A 33 -11.31 4.12 -7.04
CA THR A 33 -11.40 3.39 -5.77
C THR A 33 -10.31 2.33 -5.65
N THR A 34 -9.85 1.76 -6.76
CA THR A 34 -8.88 0.66 -6.77
C THR A 34 -7.70 0.98 -7.69
N LEU A 35 -6.48 0.91 -7.14
CA LEU A 35 -5.23 1.07 -7.88
C LEU A 35 -4.34 -0.15 -7.69
N ASP A 36 -3.95 -0.76 -8.79
CA ASP A 36 -3.02 -1.89 -8.85
C ASP A 36 -1.81 -1.49 -9.68
N VAL A 37 -0.67 -1.36 -9.01
CA VAL A 37 0.66 -1.04 -9.59
C VAL A 37 1.65 -2.16 -9.28
N LYS A 38 1.16 -3.40 -9.14
CA LYS A 38 1.98 -4.54 -8.75
C LYS A 38 3.07 -4.84 -9.77
N GLY A 39 4.32 -5.06 -9.36
CA GLY A 39 5.38 -5.49 -10.28
C GLY A 39 5.76 -4.44 -11.33
N SER A 40 5.57 -3.17 -11.03
CA SER A 40 5.85 -2.05 -11.92
C SER A 40 7.23 -1.42 -11.72
N ASN A 41 8.13 -2.08 -10.98
CA ASN A 41 9.46 -1.58 -10.61
C ASN A 41 9.40 -0.25 -9.83
N PHE A 42 8.39 -0.08 -8.98
CA PHE A 42 8.28 1.08 -8.08
C PHE A 42 9.48 1.10 -7.13
N ARG A 43 10.39 2.05 -7.35
CA ARG A 43 11.48 2.38 -6.43
C ARG A 43 11.00 3.35 -5.35
N ASP A 44 11.83 3.59 -4.34
CA ASP A 44 11.55 4.52 -3.24
C ASP A 44 11.01 5.89 -3.70
N GLY A 45 11.58 6.47 -4.76
CA GLY A 45 11.10 7.75 -5.29
C GLY A 45 9.67 7.69 -5.84
N GLY A 46 9.29 6.58 -6.49
CA GLY A 46 7.96 6.41 -7.05
C GLY A 46 6.89 6.29 -5.96
N ILE A 47 7.16 5.49 -4.92
CA ILE A 47 6.18 5.30 -3.85
C ILE A 47 6.01 6.59 -3.02
N VAL A 48 7.08 7.38 -2.83
CA VAL A 48 6.97 8.69 -2.18
C VAL A 48 6.02 9.60 -2.95
N VAL A 49 6.19 9.74 -4.26
CA VAL A 49 5.32 10.59 -5.10
C VAL A 49 3.87 10.09 -5.10
N LEU A 50 3.67 8.76 -5.12
CA LEU A 50 2.35 8.16 -5.00
C LEU A 50 1.71 8.47 -3.65
N THR A 51 2.45 8.35 -2.55
CA THR A 51 1.96 8.63 -1.20
C THR A 51 1.58 10.10 -1.03
N GLU A 52 2.32 11.03 -1.62
CA GLU A 52 1.93 12.43 -1.66
C GLU A 52 0.58 12.64 -2.37
N ALA A 53 0.32 11.93 -3.47
CA ALA A 53 -0.98 11.98 -4.13
C ALA A 53 -2.10 11.37 -3.29
N LEU A 54 -1.84 10.25 -2.62
CA LEU A 54 -2.77 9.59 -1.70
C LEU A 54 -3.16 10.49 -0.53
N LYS A 55 -2.32 11.44 -0.12
CA LYS A 55 -2.69 12.41 0.93
C LYS A 55 -3.90 13.28 0.54
N PHE A 56 -4.01 13.61 -0.75
CA PHE A 56 -5.09 14.42 -1.30
C PHE A 56 -6.25 13.55 -1.83
N ASN A 57 -5.97 12.35 -2.30
CA ASN A 57 -7.00 11.45 -2.78
C ASN A 57 -7.76 10.81 -1.61
N LYS A 58 -9.07 11.10 -1.53
CA LYS A 58 -9.99 10.57 -0.51
C LYS A 58 -11.00 9.56 -1.06
N THR A 59 -10.80 9.08 -2.27
CA THR A 59 -11.71 8.14 -2.95
C THR A 59 -11.09 6.75 -3.11
N LEU A 60 -9.77 6.65 -3.09
CA LEU A 60 -9.07 5.39 -3.19
C LEU A 60 -9.29 4.56 -1.90
N THR A 61 -9.84 3.37 -2.08
CA THR A 61 -10.12 2.39 -1.02
C THR A 61 -9.14 1.22 -1.05
N THR A 62 -8.60 0.87 -2.22
CA THR A 62 -7.75 -0.31 -2.40
C THR A 62 -6.49 0.06 -3.16
N LEU A 63 -5.34 -0.24 -2.58
CA LEU A 63 -4.02 -0.02 -3.17
C LEU A 63 -3.20 -1.31 -3.14
N ASP A 64 -2.82 -1.80 -4.32
CA ASP A 64 -1.88 -2.89 -4.48
C ASP A 64 -0.56 -2.35 -5.05
N VAL A 65 0.47 -2.37 -4.22
CA VAL A 65 1.86 -2.01 -4.57
C VAL A 65 2.78 -3.22 -4.46
N GLY A 66 2.23 -4.43 -4.52
CA GLY A 66 3.00 -5.66 -4.35
C GLY A 66 4.07 -5.86 -5.44
N ASN A 67 5.00 -6.78 -5.22
CA ASN A 67 6.07 -7.17 -6.13
C ASN A 67 6.91 -5.97 -6.62
N ASN A 68 7.04 -4.92 -5.82
CA ASN A 68 7.82 -3.73 -6.11
C ASN A 68 9.00 -3.60 -5.14
N SER A 69 10.11 -3.07 -5.62
CA SER A 69 11.33 -2.96 -4.82
C SER A 69 11.45 -1.55 -4.21
N PHE A 70 10.73 -1.28 -3.13
CA PHE A 70 10.90 -0.07 -2.32
C PHE A 70 11.41 -0.44 -0.93
N GLY A 71 12.37 0.33 -0.42
CA GLY A 71 13.01 0.10 0.87
C GLY A 71 12.27 0.74 2.03
N LEU A 72 12.97 0.85 3.17
CA LEU A 72 12.45 1.45 4.40
C LEU A 72 11.96 2.89 4.18
N GLY A 73 12.61 3.66 3.31
CA GLY A 73 12.23 5.04 3.00
C GLY A 73 10.82 5.11 2.40
N GLY A 74 10.56 4.28 1.39
CA GLY A 74 9.24 4.18 0.76
C GLY A 74 8.13 3.71 1.71
N VAL A 75 8.44 2.69 2.53
CA VAL A 75 7.50 2.19 3.55
C VAL A 75 7.17 3.25 4.58
N THR A 76 8.16 4.03 5.02
CA THR A 76 7.96 5.07 6.03
C THR A 76 7.04 6.17 5.50
N ALA A 77 7.26 6.62 4.26
CA ALA A 77 6.38 7.58 3.60
C ALA A 77 4.94 7.05 3.48
N LEU A 78 4.81 5.77 3.12
CA LEU A 78 3.50 5.13 3.03
C LEU A 78 2.82 5.00 4.40
N ALA A 79 3.55 4.62 5.44
CA ALA A 79 3.08 4.55 6.81
C ALA A 79 2.64 5.93 7.33
N GLU A 80 3.39 7.00 7.06
CA GLU A 80 2.98 8.36 7.42
C GLU A 80 1.68 8.76 6.73
N VAL A 81 1.55 8.47 5.44
CA VAL A 81 0.32 8.81 4.70
C VAL A 81 -0.86 7.96 5.18
N LEU A 82 -0.65 6.69 5.53
CA LEU A 82 -1.68 5.89 6.18
C LEU A 82 -2.16 6.56 7.46
N LYS A 83 -1.32 7.16 8.31
CA LYS A 83 -1.80 7.84 9.52
C LYS A 83 -2.81 8.97 9.24
N PHE A 84 -2.76 9.59 8.05
CA PHE A 84 -3.64 10.72 7.65
C PHE A 84 -4.70 10.35 6.62
N ASN A 85 -4.54 9.26 5.90
CA ASN A 85 -5.49 8.81 4.89
C ASN A 85 -6.62 8.03 5.59
N THR A 86 -7.85 8.49 5.40
CA THR A 86 -9.07 7.94 6.04
C THR A 86 -9.98 7.25 5.04
N SER A 87 -9.49 6.99 3.83
CA SER A 87 -10.27 6.43 2.72
C SER A 87 -9.74 5.07 2.31
N LEU A 88 -8.44 4.82 2.52
CA LEU A 88 -7.82 3.54 2.21
C LEU A 88 -8.33 2.46 3.18
N ALA A 89 -8.92 1.41 2.63
CA ALA A 89 -9.45 0.25 3.34
C ALA A 89 -8.55 -0.98 3.18
N THR A 90 -7.90 -1.14 2.02
CA THR A 90 -7.10 -2.31 1.69
C THR A 90 -5.75 -1.87 1.13
N LEU A 91 -4.67 -2.43 1.68
CA LEU A 91 -3.31 -2.21 1.22
C LEU A 91 -2.59 -3.54 1.03
N ASP A 92 -2.08 -3.79 -0.16
CA ASP A 92 -1.22 -4.93 -0.47
C ASP A 92 0.21 -4.43 -0.75
N VAL A 93 1.15 -4.94 0.05
CA VAL A 93 2.60 -4.68 -0.04
C VAL A 93 3.38 -6.00 -0.10
N SER A 94 2.75 -7.03 -0.66
CA SER A 94 3.33 -8.35 -0.91
C SER A 94 4.60 -8.27 -1.76
N HIS A 95 5.56 -9.16 -1.53
CA HIS A 95 6.80 -9.29 -2.30
C HIS A 95 7.65 -8.02 -2.42
N CYS A 96 7.57 -7.08 -1.47
CA CYS A 96 8.35 -5.84 -1.48
C CYS A 96 9.67 -5.89 -0.67
N ASP A 97 10.18 -7.10 -0.35
CA ASP A 97 11.39 -7.33 0.47
C ASP A 97 11.43 -6.48 1.76
N LEU A 98 10.28 -6.47 2.46
CA LEU A 98 10.08 -5.67 3.65
C LEU A 98 10.70 -6.36 4.87
N GLY A 99 11.88 -5.91 5.30
CA GLY A 99 12.49 -6.38 6.54
C GLY A 99 11.65 -6.05 7.80
N GLN A 100 11.96 -6.68 8.94
CA GLN A 100 11.23 -6.46 10.21
C GLN A 100 11.05 -4.99 10.63
N ARG A 101 12.01 -4.12 10.27
CA ARG A 101 11.92 -2.68 10.55
C ARG A 101 10.77 -2.00 9.80
N CYS A 102 10.56 -2.38 8.53
CA CYS A 102 9.44 -1.90 7.73
C CYS A 102 8.10 -2.32 8.34
N PHE A 103 8.02 -3.56 8.83
CA PHE A 103 6.84 -4.08 9.51
C PHE A 103 6.49 -3.29 10.78
N ALA A 104 7.48 -2.99 11.61
CA ALA A 104 7.27 -2.20 12.83
C ALA A 104 6.70 -0.80 12.54
N VAL A 105 7.21 -0.15 11.48
CA VAL A 105 6.75 1.19 11.05
C VAL A 105 5.30 1.14 10.54
N LEU A 106 4.94 0.15 9.71
CA LEU A 106 3.56 -0.03 9.25
C LEU A 106 2.62 -0.34 10.41
N ALA A 107 2.99 -1.27 11.29
CA ALA A 107 2.19 -1.63 12.46
C ALA A 107 1.96 -0.43 13.39
N GLU A 108 2.94 0.45 13.55
CA GLU A 108 2.78 1.68 14.33
C GLU A 108 1.82 2.66 13.64
N ALA A 109 1.91 2.85 12.33
CA ALA A 109 1.00 3.71 11.59
C ALA A 109 -0.46 3.23 11.63
N LEU A 110 -0.65 1.92 11.56
CA LEU A 110 -1.98 1.30 11.63
C LEU A 110 -2.64 1.40 13.01
N LYS A 111 -1.91 1.80 14.05
CA LYS A 111 -2.54 2.16 15.35
C LYS A 111 -3.27 3.50 15.30
N PHE A 112 -2.86 4.39 14.40
CA PHE A 112 -3.45 5.71 14.22
C PHE A 112 -4.54 5.70 13.14
N ASN A 113 -4.40 4.82 12.14
CA ASN A 113 -5.39 4.65 11.10
C ASN A 113 -6.49 3.68 11.55
N THR A 114 -7.75 4.10 11.49
CA THR A 114 -8.93 3.28 11.83
C THR A 114 -9.75 2.85 10.61
N THR A 115 -9.24 3.09 9.41
CA THR A 115 -9.95 2.91 8.13
C THR A 115 -9.39 1.78 7.30
N VAL A 116 -8.11 1.45 7.43
CA VAL A 116 -7.53 0.25 6.82
C VAL A 116 -8.08 -0.96 7.56
N ALA A 117 -8.86 -1.78 6.87
CA ALA A 117 -9.41 -3.02 7.38
C ALA A 117 -8.49 -4.22 7.07
N THR A 118 -7.80 -4.16 5.93
CA THR A 118 -7.03 -5.30 5.40
C THR A 118 -5.64 -4.85 4.96
N LEU A 119 -4.61 -5.51 5.51
CA LEU A 119 -3.22 -5.35 5.10
C LEU A 119 -2.66 -6.70 4.67
N GLU A 120 -2.29 -6.82 3.39
CA GLU A 120 -1.64 -8.02 2.86
C GLU A 120 -0.11 -7.82 2.82
N LEU A 121 0.61 -8.70 3.52
CA LEU A 121 2.08 -8.71 3.62
C LEU A 121 2.60 -10.10 3.25
N PHE A 122 2.87 -10.33 1.96
CA PHE A 122 3.55 -11.55 1.53
C PHE A 122 5.06 -11.35 1.54
N GLY A 123 5.78 -11.84 2.53
CA GLY A 123 7.25 -11.83 2.52
C GLY A 123 7.79 -13.03 1.76
N ALA A 124 8.38 -12.84 0.58
CA ALA A 124 9.25 -13.87 0.01
C ALA A 124 10.58 -13.88 0.78
N GLY A 125 10.70 -14.79 1.75
CA GLY A 125 11.99 -15.40 2.12
C GLY A 125 12.91 -14.66 3.09
N HIS A 126 12.67 -14.81 4.40
CA HIS A 126 13.59 -15.52 5.31
C HIS A 126 13.08 -15.46 6.76
N CYS A 127 12.17 -16.38 7.11
CA CYS A 127 12.12 -17.02 8.42
C CYS A 127 11.23 -18.26 8.30
N GLY A 128 11.82 -19.38 7.82
CA GLY A 128 11.43 -20.75 8.20
C GLY A 128 9.98 -21.24 8.02
N SER A 129 9.06 -20.53 7.38
CA SER A 129 7.70 -21.00 7.17
C SER A 129 7.08 -20.31 5.96
N ASP A 130 6.80 -21.08 4.91
CA ASP A 130 5.88 -20.67 3.85
C ASP A 130 4.52 -20.36 4.48
N GLY A 131 4.13 -19.10 4.46
CA GLY A 131 2.84 -18.65 4.96
C GLY A 131 2.71 -17.16 4.74
N GLY A 132 1.91 -16.75 3.75
CA GLY A 132 1.56 -15.34 3.58
C GLY A 132 0.94 -14.82 4.87
N VAL A 133 1.46 -13.71 5.41
CA VAL A 133 0.91 -13.09 6.61
C VAL A 133 -0.11 -12.06 6.16
N GLU A 134 -1.38 -12.40 6.31
CA GLU A 134 -2.46 -11.44 6.22
C GLU A 134 -2.64 -10.81 7.59
N VAL A 135 -2.68 -9.48 7.66
CA VAL A 135 -2.95 -8.79 8.93
C VAL A 135 -4.29 -8.10 8.80
N GLN A 136 -5.24 -8.52 9.62
CA GLN A 136 -6.56 -7.91 9.70
C GLN A 136 -6.71 -7.17 11.02
N GLN A 137 -7.42 -6.04 10.96
CA GLN A 137 -7.80 -5.32 12.16
C GLN A 137 -8.79 -6.16 12.97
N ASP A 138 -8.60 -6.21 14.28
CA ASP A 138 -9.48 -6.96 15.17
C ASP A 138 -10.89 -6.33 15.13
N PRO A 139 -11.95 -7.10 14.85
CA PRO A 139 -13.31 -6.56 14.81
C PRO A 139 -13.77 -6.00 16.17
N ASP A 140 -13.18 -6.46 17.27
CA ASP A 140 -13.49 -5.98 18.63
C ASP A 140 -12.58 -4.82 19.10
N ASP A 141 -11.40 -4.62 18.50
CA ASP A 141 -10.44 -3.60 18.92
C ASP A 141 -9.63 -3.06 17.75
N SER A 142 -10.01 -1.87 17.26
CA SER A 142 -9.35 -1.18 16.14
C SER A 142 -7.88 -0.85 16.38
N ARG A 143 -7.36 -1.00 17.61
CA ARG A 143 -5.93 -0.79 17.92
C ARG A 143 -5.12 -2.09 17.87
N ARG A 144 -5.78 -3.24 17.71
CA ARG A 144 -5.16 -4.56 17.64
C ARG A 144 -5.26 -5.11 16.22
N TRP A 145 -4.14 -5.63 15.76
CA TRP A 145 -4.01 -6.23 14.44
C TRP A 145 -3.62 -7.68 14.63
N ARG A 146 -4.40 -8.60 14.06
CA ARG A 146 -4.15 -10.05 14.14
C ARG A 146 -3.42 -10.50 12.89
N GLN A 147 -2.30 -11.18 13.09
CA GLN A 147 -1.60 -11.89 12.02
C GLN A 147 -2.30 -13.22 11.78
N GLN A 148 -2.76 -13.44 10.57
CA GLN A 148 -3.35 -14.68 10.10
C GLN A 148 -2.44 -15.25 9.02
N PHE A 149 -1.92 -16.46 9.24
CA PHE A 149 -1.16 -17.17 8.24
C PHE A 149 -2.15 -17.79 7.24
N ARG A 150 -2.06 -17.40 5.96
CA ARG A 150 -2.75 -18.12 4.88
C ARG A 150 -2.01 -19.45 4.66
N GLY A 151 -2.69 -20.55 4.99
CA GLY A 151 -2.23 -21.93 4.76
C GLY A 151 -2.56 -22.45 3.37
#